data_AF-A0A658KA11-F1
#
_entry.id   AF-A0A658KA11-F1
#
_cell.length_a   1.000
_cell.length_b   1.000
_cell.length_c   1.000
_cell.angle_alpha   90.00
_cell.angle_beta   90.00
_cell.angle_gamma   90.00
#
_symmetry.space_group_name_H-M   'P 1'
#
loop_
_entity.id
_entity.type
_entity.pdbx_description
1 polymer ?
#
loop_
_entity_poly.entity_id
_entity_poly.type
_entity_poly.pdbx_seq_one_letter_code
_entity_poly.pdbx_strand_id
1 'polypeptide(L)'
;MPEEKIVFVNDKPAACGCTSSFSDGGGDYANVFYVTPCATHAPKPFGPVLVERDKDGWWSHPEIPDFGGGEDPTPYVAWVRERGLELKGWNSGDETYDLLDEDAACTAWNPESPGPEWFLMGIFDTDDGPYVQWARRVVTP
;
A
#
# COMPACT_ATOMS: atom_id res chain seq x y z
N MET A 1 -2.02 -14.68 -17.13
CA MET A 1 -1.79 -15.19 -15.76
C MET A 1 -2.67 -16.42 -15.59
N PRO A 2 -2.18 -17.56 -15.07
CA PRO A 2 -3.05 -18.71 -14.83
C PRO A 2 -4.16 -18.30 -13.85
N GLU A 3 -5.41 -18.67 -14.16
CA GLU A 3 -6.53 -18.46 -13.26
C GLU A 3 -6.29 -19.28 -11.98
N GLU A 4 -6.02 -18.64 -10.85
CA GLU A 4 -6.05 -19.31 -9.55
C GLU A 4 -7.48 -19.74 -9.24
N LYS A 5 -7.73 -21.04 -9.24
CA LYS A 5 -9.03 -21.63 -8.94
C LYS A 5 -8.99 -22.26 -7.55
N ILE A 6 -9.81 -21.76 -6.63
CA ILE A 6 -10.07 -22.42 -5.35
C ILE A 6 -11.19 -23.44 -5.56
N VAL A 7 -10.90 -24.73 -5.38
CA VAL A 7 -11.85 -25.83 -5.60
C VAL A 7 -12.33 -26.38 -4.25
N PHE A 8 -13.65 -26.43 -4.07
CA PHE A 8 -14.31 -27.02 -2.90
C PHE A 8 -15.03 -28.30 -3.32
N VAL A 9 -14.77 -29.42 -2.66
CA VAL A 9 -15.42 -30.72 -2.95
C VAL A 9 -16.18 -31.18 -1.72
N ASN A 10 -17.52 -31.22 -1.82
CA ASN A 10 -18.43 -31.78 -0.81
C ASN A 10 -18.24 -31.18 0.61
N ASP A 11 -18.31 -29.85 0.73
CA ASP A 11 -18.20 -29.10 2.00
C ASP A 11 -16.90 -29.34 2.80
N LYS A 12 -15.91 -29.99 2.20
CA LYS A 12 -14.58 -30.14 2.80
C LYS A 12 -13.76 -28.88 2.53
N PRO A 13 -12.92 -28.45 3.50
CA PRO A 13 -11.93 -27.41 3.25
C PRO A 13 -11.10 -27.76 2.01
N ALA A 14 -10.79 -26.74 1.21
CA ALA A 14 -9.85 -26.91 0.12
C ALA A 14 -8.51 -27.41 0.68
N ALA A 15 -7.71 -28.13 -0.13
CA ALA A 15 -6.41 -28.63 0.32
C ALA A 15 -5.46 -27.52 0.82
N CYS A 16 -5.67 -26.29 0.35
CA CYS A 16 -4.96 -25.10 0.80
C CYS A 16 -5.46 -24.51 2.13
N GLY A 17 -6.54 -25.03 2.71
CA GLY A 17 -7.16 -24.53 3.93
C GLY A 17 -8.21 -23.44 3.74
N CYS A 18 -8.50 -23.01 2.50
CA CYS A 18 -9.65 -22.13 2.23
C CYS A 18 -10.95 -22.84 2.59
N THR A 19 -11.92 -22.09 3.10
CA THR A 19 -13.26 -22.61 3.41
C THR A 19 -14.32 -21.88 2.59
N SER A 20 -15.45 -22.54 2.41
CA SER A 20 -16.63 -21.94 1.79
C SER A 20 -17.88 -22.28 2.58
N SER A 21 -18.87 -21.40 2.56
CA SER A 21 -20.20 -21.67 3.08
C SER A 21 -21.27 -21.13 2.14
N PHE A 22 -22.40 -21.83 2.08
CA PHE A 22 -23.58 -21.41 1.32
C PHE A 22 -24.67 -20.95 2.28
N SER A 23 -25.35 -19.87 1.94
CA SER A 23 -26.52 -19.36 2.64
C SER A 23 -27.68 -19.21 1.66
N ASP A 24 -28.81 -19.83 1.98
CA ASP A 24 -30.07 -19.61 1.26
C ASP A 24 -30.81 -18.35 1.73
N GLY A 25 -30.36 -17.75 2.85
CA GLY A 25 -30.45 -16.35 3.26
C GLY A 25 -31.82 -15.68 3.40
N GLY A 26 -32.87 -16.20 2.77
CA GLY A 26 -34.23 -15.66 2.75
C GLY A 26 -34.33 -14.17 2.37
N GLY A 27 -34.73 -13.85 1.13
CA GLY A 27 -34.87 -12.47 0.65
C GLY A 27 -33.70 -12.02 -0.22
N ASP A 28 -33.27 -10.76 -0.11
CA ASP A 28 -32.24 -10.15 -0.99
C ASP A 28 -30.83 -10.77 -0.87
N TYR A 29 -30.63 -11.64 0.14
CA TYR A 29 -29.39 -12.40 0.36
C TYR A 29 -29.57 -13.90 0.11
N ALA A 30 -30.55 -14.31 -0.68
CA ALA A 30 -30.72 -15.70 -1.07
C ALA A 30 -29.67 -16.14 -2.09
N ASN A 31 -29.17 -17.38 -1.93
CA ASN A 31 -28.16 -18.01 -2.79
C ASN A 31 -26.77 -17.34 -2.73
N VAL A 32 -26.29 -17.03 -1.54
CA VAL A 32 -24.96 -16.42 -1.34
C VAL A 32 -23.92 -17.50 -1.04
N PHE A 33 -22.79 -17.43 -1.73
CA PHE A 33 -21.62 -18.29 -1.49
C PHE A 33 -20.50 -17.45 -0.88
N TYR A 34 -20.15 -17.72 0.38
CA TYR A 34 -19.04 -17.09 1.06
C TYR A 34 -17.78 -17.92 0.86
N VAL A 35 -16.66 -17.26 0.58
CA VAL A 35 -15.34 -17.89 0.52
C VAL A 35 -14.42 -17.18 1.51
N THR A 36 -13.79 -17.94 2.40
CA THR A 36 -12.76 -17.45 3.30
C THR A 36 -11.40 -17.99 2.85
N PRO A 37 -10.54 -17.16 2.26
CA PRO A 37 -9.23 -17.60 1.80
C PRO A 37 -8.27 -17.87 2.96
N CYS A 38 -7.36 -18.84 2.78
CA CYS A 38 -6.21 -19.02 3.68
C CYS A 38 -5.15 -17.93 3.43
N ALA A 39 -4.12 -17.83 4.27
CA ALA A 39 -3.08 -16.79 4.17
C ALA A 39 -2.38 -16.73 2.80
N THR A 40 -2.28 -17.86 2.08
CA THR A 40 -1.68 -17.94 0.74
C THR A 40 -2.59 -17.36 -0.34
N HIS A 41 -3.90 -17.49 -0.19
CA HIS A 41 -4.90 -17.00 -1.15
C HIS A 41 -5.58 -15.71 -0.68
N ALA A 42 -5.21 -15.21 0.50
CA ALA A 42 -5.65 -13.91 0.97
C ALA A 42 -5.04 -12.85 0.02
N PRO A 43 -5.79 -11.79 -0.32
CA PRO A 43 -5.22 -10.67 -1.06
C PRO A 43 -3.95 -10.23 -0.38
N LYS A 44 -2.85 -10.14 -1.15
CA LYS A 44 -1.58 -9.65 -0.59
C LYS A 44 -1.84 -8.26 -0.03
N PRO A 45 -1.64 -8.04 1.28
CA PRO A 45 -1.90 -6.75 1.86
C PRO A 45 -0.84 -5.77 1.36
N PHE A 46 -1.25 -4.53 1.07
CA PHE A 46 -0.36 -3.46 0.64
C PHE A 46 0.84 -3.34 1.61
N GLY A 47 2.03 -3.14 1.08
CA GLY A 47 3.27 -3.22 1.85
C GLY A 47 4.51 -2.96 1.01
N PRO A 48 5.72 -3.20 1.56
CA PRO A 48 6.96 -2.81 0.91
C PRO A 48 7.19 -3.49 -0.44
N VAL A 49 7.70 -2.72 -1.39
CA VAL A 49 8.16 -3.18 -2.70
C VAL A 49 9.61 -2.73 -2.94
N LEU A 50 10.23 -3.26 -3.99
CA LEU A 50 11.52 -2.78 -4.45
C LEU A 50 11.39 -1.32 -4.92
N VAL A 51 12.25 -0.45 -4.40
CA VAL A 51 12.29 0.97 -4.77
C VAL A 51 13.27 1.13 -5.94
N GLU A 52 12.75 1.42 -7.11
CA GLU A 52 13.51 1.69 -8.33
C GLU A 52 13.21 3.11 -8.79
N ARG A 53 14.01 4.08 -8.32
CA ARG A 53 13.84 5.48 -8.70
C ARG A 53 14.06 5.67 -10.20
N ASP A 54 13.36 6.63 -10.78
CA ASP A 54 13.56 7.02 -12.16
C ASP A 54 14.83 7.86 -12.36
N LYS A 55 15.07 8.28 -13.61
CA LYS A 55 16.25 9.07 -13.99
C LYS A 55 16.33 10.44 -13.30
N ASP A 56 15.21 10.95 -12.82
CA ASP A 56 15.08 12.24 -12.15
C ASP A 56 15.05 12.06 -10.61
N GLY A 57 15.23 10.82 -10.13
CA GLY A 57 15.26 10.46 -8.72
C GLY A 57 13.88 10.33 -8.09
N TRP A 58 12.81 10.39 -8.88
CA TRP A 58 11.44 10.30 -8.40
C TRP A 58 11.03 8.84 -8.27
N TRP A 59 10.08 8.60 -7.37
CA TRP A 59 9.51 7.27 -7.22
C TRP A 59 8.11 7.34 -6.65
N SER A 60 7.20 6.53 -7.17
CA SER A 60 5.86 6.36 -6.61
C SER A 60 5.58 4.87 -6.45
N HIS A 61 4.96 4.50 -5.33
CA HIS A 61 4.67 3.11 -5.06
C HIS A 61 3.67 2.56 -6.09
N PRO A 62 4.00 1.49 -6.83
CA PRO A 62 3.24 1.04 -8.01
C PRO A 62 1.84 0.50 -7.69
N GLU A 63 1.60 0.07 -6.45
CA GLU A 63 0.28 -0.39 -6.00
C GLU A 63 -0.61 0.74 -5.45
N ILE A 64 -0.15 1.99 -5.43
CA ILE A 64 -1.00 3.15 -5.12
C ILE A 64 -1.89 3.42 -6.34
N PRO A 65 -3.23 3.47 -6.19
CA PRO A 65 -4.12 3.84 -7.28
C PRO A 65 -3.86 5.26 -7.78
N ASP A 66 -4.13 5.51 -9.05
CA ASP A 66 -4.20 6.87 -9.56
C ASP A 66 -5.47 7.55 -9.03
N PHE A 67 -5.29 8.62 -8.25
CA PHE A 67 -6.38 9.44 -7.72
C PHE A 67 -6.72 10.65 -8.60
N GLY A 68 -6.18 10.70 -9.83
CA GLY A 68 -6.50 11.72 -10.83
C GLY A 68 -5.71 13.02 -10.68
N GLY A 69 -4.59 12.99 -9.93
CA GLY A 69 -3.67 14.14 -9.78
C GLY A 69 -4.31 15.43 -9.26
N GLY A 70 -5.50 15.35 -8.65
CA GLY A 70 -6.20 16.50 -8.12
C GLY A 70 -5.57 17.02 -6.83
N GLU A 71 -5.82 18.30 -6.53
CA GLU A 71 -5.39 18.94 -5.29
C GLU A 71 -6.09 18.39 -4.03
N ASP A 72 -7.15 17.60 -4.18
CA ASP A 72 -7.90 17.03 -3.06
C ASP A 72 -7.22 15.75 -2.53
N PRO A 73 -6.62 15.77 -1.33
CA PRO A 73 -6.00 14.59 -0.72
C PRO A 73 -7.02 13.62 -0.10
N THR A 74 -8.30 13.99 -0.03
CA THR A 74 -9.33 13.20 0.67
C THR A 74 -9.44 11.75 0.19
N PRO A 75 -9.46 11.45 -1.13
CA PRO A 75 -9.53 10.07 -1.63
C PRO A 75 -8.31 9.25 -1.22
N TYR A 76 -7.13 9.86 -1.26
CA TYR A 76 -5.87 9.23 -0.87
C TYR A 76 -5.84 8.93 0.64
N VAL A 77 -6.20 9.90 1.48
CA VAL A 77 -6.22 9.74 2.94
C VAL A 77 -7.26 8.68 3.35
N ALA A 78 -8.42 8.63 2.70
CA ALA A 78 -9.42 7.59 2.94
C ALA A 78 -8.85 6.20 2.61
N TRP A 79 -8.23 6.05 1.45
CA TRP A 79 -7.61 4.80 1.01
C TRP A 79 -6.50 4.30 1.96
N VAL A 80 -5.68 5.20 2.48
CA VAL A 80 -4.64 4.91 3.49
C VAL A 80 -5.26 4.41 4.80
N ARG A 81 -6.32 5.09 5.28
CA ARG A 81 -7.02 4.71 6.51
C ARG A 81 -7.71 3.37 6.40
N GLU A 82 -8.37 3.10 5.27
CA GLU A 82 -9.02 1.80 4.99
C GLU A 82 -8.04 0.62 5.03
N ARG A 83 -6.77 0.88 4.71
CA ARG A 83 -5.69 -0.12 4.75
C ARG A 83 -5.00 -0.23 6.10
N GLY A 84 -5.44 0.55 7.09
CA GLY A 84 -4.83 0.59 8.42
C GLY A 84 -3.38 1.08 8.37
N LEU A 85 -3.10 2.10 7.56
CA LEU A 85 -1.77 2.68 7.41
C LEU A 85 -1.66 4.02 8.14
N GLU A 86 -0.47 4.29 8.68
CA GLU A 86 -0.05 5.57 9.22
C GLU A 86 1.00 6.18 8.28
N LEU A 87 0.85 7.46 7.95
CA LEU A 87 1.78 8.19 7.07
C LEU A 87 2.74 9.06 7.88
N LYS A 88 3.97 9.18 7.37
CA LYS A 88 4.95 10.16 7.83
C LYS A 88 5.76 10.63 6.62
N GLY A 89 6.00 11.91 6.50
CA GLY A 89 6.79 12.48 5.42
C GLY A 89 7.34 13.84 5.79
N TRP A 90 8.36 14.28 5.05
CA TRP A 90 9.06 15.54 5.26
C TRP A 90 9.76 15.97 3.97
N ASN A 91 10.09 17.24 3.87
CA ASN A 91 10.90 17.78 2.77
C ASN A 91 12.40 17.64 3.08
N SER A 92 13.24 17.59 2.04
CA SER A 92 14.70 17.53 2.20
C SER A 92 15.25 18.68 3.06
N GLY A 93 14.65 19.87 2.98
CA GLY A 93 15.00 21.04 3.79
C GLY A 93 14.55 21.01 5.26
N ASP A 94 13.69 20.06 5.65
CA ASP A 94 13.26 19.89 7.06
C ASP A 94 14.25 19.03 7.85
N GLU A 95 15.20 18.38 7.17
CA GLU A 95 16.23 17.60 7.84
C GLU A 95 17.21 18.55 8.54
N THR A 96 17.65 18.21 9.76
CA THR A 96 18.57 19.03 10.57
C THR A 96 19.99 19.13 9.99
N TYR A 97 20.21 18.58 8.80
CA TYR A 97 21.47 18.64 8.09
C TYR A 97 21.39 19.78 7.07
N ASP A 98 22.35 20.71 7.10
CA ASP A 98 22.54 21.67 6.01
C ASP A 98 22.93 20.87 4.75
N LEU A 99 21.94 20.43 3.98
CA LEU A 99 22.15 19.78 2.68
C LEU A 99 22.68 20.84 1.71
N LEU A 100 23.71 20.50 0.94
CA LEU A 100 24.15 21.35 -0.16
C LEU A 100 23.04 21.41 -1.21
N ASP A 101 22.94 22.52 -1.94
CA ASP A 101 21.88 22.75 -2.95
C ASP A 101 21.84 21.65 -4.04
N GLU A 102 22.99 21.02 -4.31
CA GLU A 102 23.12 19.86 -5.21
C GLU A 102 22.58 18.54 -4.62
N ASP A 103 22.60 18.40 -3.29
CA ASP A 103 22.06 17.26 -2.54
C ASP A 103 20.57 17.43 -2.20
N ALA A 104 20.05 18.64 -2.36
CA ALA A 104 18.63 18.95 -2.24
C ALA A 104 17.81 18.54 -3.47
N ALA A 105 18.42 17.99 -4.53
CA ALA A 105 17.70 17.42 -5.67
C ALA A 105 17.25 15.97 -5.42
N CYS A 106 16.11 15.55 -5.97
CA CYS A 106 15.60 14.16 -5.85
C CYS A 106 16.61 13.08 -6.27
N THR A 107 17.53 13.41 -7.18
CA THR A 107 18.56 12.51 -7.69
C THR A 107 19.69 12.23 -6.68
N ALA A 108 19.98 13.18 -5.80
CA ALA A 108 21.06 13.11 -4.83
C ALA A 108 20.55 12.85 -3.39
N TRP A 109 19.31 13.23 -3.09
CA TRP A 109 18.72 13.06 -1.77
C TRP A 109 18.31 11.61 -1.48
N ASN A 110 18.78 11.04 -0.36
CA ASN A 110 18.42 9.70 0.08
C ASN A 110 17.82 9.70 1.50
N PRO A 111 16.50 9.93 1.63
CA PRO A 111 15.84 10.02 2.93
C PRO A 111 15.94 8.69 3.69
N GLU A 112 16.27 8.77 4.97
CA GLU A 112 16.31 7.60 5.83
C GLU A 112 14.90 7.19 6.27
N SER A 113 14.69 5.88 6.39
CA SER A 113 13.42 5.37 6.91
C SER A 113 13.23 5.81 8.37
N PRO A 114 12.02 6.26 8.77
CA PRO A 114 11.74 6.62 10.16
C PRO A 114 11.85 5.45 11.15
N GLY A 115 11.96 4.21 10.67
CA GLY A 115 12.17 3.02 11.48
C GLY A 115 11.92 1.72 10.69
N PRO A 116 12.21 0.54 11.27
CA PRO A 116 12.16 -0.74 10.54
C PRO A 116 10.76 -1.12 10.03
N GLU A 117 9.71 -0.61 10.67
CA GLU A 117 8.31 -0.89 10.31
C GLU A 117 7.78 0.01 9.18
N TRP A 118 8.55 1.00 8.76
CA TRP A 118 8.17 1.96 7.73
C TRP A 118 8.67 1.52 6.36
N PHE A 119 7.80 1.67 5.36
CA PHE A 119 8.10 1.41 3.96
C PHE A 119 7.75 2.63 3.10
N LEU A 120 8.45 2.78 1.99
CA LEU A 120 8.38 3.98 1.16
C LEU A 120 7.05 4.03 0.39
N MET A 121 6.37 5.18 0.39
CA MET A 121 5.19 5.47 -0.42
C MET A 121 5.54 6.24 -1.69
N GLY A 122 6.52 7.15 -1.59
CA GLY A 122 6.97 7.93 -2.73
C GLY A 122 8.03 8.96 -2.38
N ILE A 123 8.73 9.40 -3.42
CA ILE A 123 9.64 10.54 -3.44
C ILE A 123 9.16 11.42 -4.59
N PHE A 124 8.77 12.64 -4.23
CA PHE A 124 8.13 13.60 -5.13
C PHE A 124 8.96 14.86 -5.19
N ASP A 125 9.08 15.45 -6.36
CA ASP A 125 9.59 16.81 -6.48
C ASP A 125 8.43 17.78 -6.24
N THR A 126 8.64 18.74 -5.34
CA THR A 126 7.64 19.74 -4.98
C THR A 126 8.27 21.13 -5.06
N ASP A 127 7.46 22.17 -5.10
CA ASP A 127 7.98 23.55 -5.17
C ASP A 127 8.84 23.93 -3.94
N ASP A 128 8.65 23.23 -2.82
CA ASP A 128 9.44 23.35 -1.59
C ASP A 128 10.64 22.37 -1.54
N GLY A 129 11.01 21.81 -2.69
CA GLY A 129 12.04 20.78 -2.84
C GLY A 129 11.50 19.35 -2.71
N PRO A 130 12.38 18.34 -2.79
CA PRO A 130 12.00 16.94 -2.68
C PRO A 130 11.24 16.62 -1.40
N TYR A 131 10.15 15.89 -1.54
CA TYR A 131 9.32 15.41 -0.45
C TYR A 131 9.33 13.88 -0.42
N VAL A 132 9.56 13.31 0.76
CA VAL A 132 9.46 11.86 0.98
C VAL A 132 8.20 11.55 1.75
N GLN A 133 7.55 10.44 1.38
CA GLN A 133 6.47 9.88 2.15
C GLN A 133 6.71 8.41 2.47
N TRP A 134 6.50 8.07 3.73
CA TRP A 134 6.59 6.74 4.30
C TRP A 134 5.24 6.32 4.87
N ALA A 135 4.98 5.02 4.87
CA ALA A 135 3.85 4.42 5.56
C ALA A 135 4.29 3.27 6.46
N ARG A 136 3.55 3.04 7.54
CA ARG A 136 3.63 1.81 8.33
C ARG A 136 2.24 1.29 8.64
N ARG A 137 2.14 0.03 9.07
CA ARG A 137 0.86 -0.51 9.55
C ARG A 137 0.54 0.00 10.95
N VAL A 138 -0.71 0.41 11.14
CA VAL A 138 -1.28 0.67 12.45
C VAL A 138 -1.49 -0.68 13.12
N VAL A 139 -0.65 -0.99 14.10
CA VAL A 139 -0.85 -2.16 14.95
C VAL A 139 -2.03 -1.85 15.86
N THR A 140 -3.19 -2.45 15.59
CA THR A 140 -4.31 -2.37 16.54
C THR A 140 -3.95 -3.29 17.72
N PRO A 141 -3.90 -2.78 18.97
CA PRO A 141 -3.56 -3.56 20.16
C PRO A 141 -4.49 -4.75 20.41
#